data_AF-A0A952C124-F1
#
_entry.id   AF-A0A952C124-F1
#
_cell.length_a   1.000
_cell.length_b   1.000
_cell.length_c   1.000
_cell.angle_alpha   90.00
_cell.angle_beta   90.00
_cell.angle_gamma   90.00
#
_symmetry.space_group_name_H-M   'P 1'
#
loop_
_entity.id
_entity.type
_entity.pdbx_description
1 polymer ?
#
loop_
_entity_poly.entity_id
_entity_poly.type
_entity_poly.pdbx_seq_one_letter_code
_entity_poly.pdbx_strand_id
1 'polypeptide(L)'
;MCTDLTLAERFRAFAYSEVEETSPLYHNLALAVADDAELLALAAAARNGQPPANLLFGAVHYLLQEHGTHDLASYYPSLSPSPARPEAAFPAFRDFCLIHRNAISALLGQRLVQTNELRRCTYLWSAFSEIARLTGGTPVALLEVGASAGLNLLLDRYQMVYRLGEMTVVAGAPAASVVLDTTVRKGQGSLFSLVAPTIARRVGLDLNVLDLRKAEDYRWLRALIWPEHAERLARLERARALWLEAPPALIAGDALLHLPHLLAEVPAGITPVVFHTHVLNQLTYAARNQLHEIVVAASSDRTIYRVGNDMGGADGKAYTLRLLVYRSGNVEERILGRVDGHGRWLTWLAA
;
A
#
# COMPACT_ATOMS: atom_id res chain seq x y z
N MET A 1 -3.85 -29.49 -3.51
CA MET A 1 -2.88 -29.33 -4.60
C MET A 1 -3.33 -28.15 -5.43
N CYS A 2 -2.78 -26.97 -5.16
CA CYS A 2 -3.03 -25.80 -6.00
C CYS A 2 -2.06 -25.91 -7.17
N THR A 3 -2.56 -26.07 -8.39
CA THR A 3 -1.73 -26.02 -9.59
C THR A 3 -1.14 -24.62 -9.69
N ASP A 4 0.20 -24.50 -9.63
CA ASP A 4 0.87 -23.23 -9.88
C ASP A 4 0.51 -22.77 -11.30
N LEU A 5 -0.24 -21.67 -11.39
CA LEU A 5 -0.64 -21.08 -12.66
C LEU A 5 0.61 -20.75 -13.48
N THR A 6 0.59 -21.11 -14.76
CA THR A 6 1.59 -20.67 -15.74
C THR A 6 1.63 -19.15 -15.82
N LEU A 7 2.72 -18.59 -16.32
CA LEU A 7 2.85 -17.13 -16.46
C LEU A 7 1.73 -16.53 -17.32
N ALA A 8 1.36 -17.20 -18.42
CA ALA A 8 0.23 -16.80 -19.27
C ALA A 8 -1.09 -16.78 -18.49
N GLU A 9 -1.39 -17.83 -17.72
CA GLU A 9 -2.60 -17.87 -16.88
C GLU A 9 -2.60 -16.78 -15.80
N ARG A 10 -1.44 -16.43 -15.24
CA ARG A 10 -1.32 -15.31 -14.28
C ARG A 10 -1.64 -13.96 -14.93
N PHE A 11 -1.22 -13.74 -16.18
CA PHE A 11 -1.58 -12.52 -16.93
C PHE A 11 -3.08 -12.48 -17.26
N ARG A 12 -3.68 -13.59 -17.68
CA ARG A 12 -5.15 -13.65 -17.87
C ARG A 12 -5.90 -13.44 -16.57
N ALA A 13 -5.47 -14.05 -15.47
CA ALA A 13 -6.06 -13.85 -14.15
C ALA A 13 -5.97 -12.39 -13.70
N PHE A 14 -4.83 -11.73 -13.93
CA PHE A 14 -4.68 -10.29 -13.70
C PHE A 14 -5.66 -9.47 -14.54
N ALA A 15 -5.79 -9.77 -15.84
CA ALA A 15 -6.70 -9.07 -16.74
C ALA A 15 -8.15 -9.06 -16.22
N TYR A 16 -8.66 -10.23 -15.82
CA TYR A 16 -10.05 -10.38 -15.37
C TYR A 16 -10.28 -10.02 -13.89
N SER A 17 -9.30 -10.25 -13.02
CA SER A 17 -9.52 -10.09 -11.57
C SER A 17 -9.10 -8.72 -11.03
N GLU A 18 -8.12 -8.07 -11.66
CA GLU A 18 -7.49 -6.87 -11.10
C GLU A 18 -7.86 -5.61 -11.90
N VAL A 19 -7.83 -5.68 -13.23
CA VAL A 19 -7.90 -4.47 -14.09
C VAL A 19 -9.17 -4.35 -14.93
N GLU A 20 -10.00 -5.39 -15.05
CA GLU A 20 -11.17 -5.44 -15.96
C GLU A 20 -12.05 -4.19 -15.88
N GLU A 21 -12.41 -3.75 -14.67
CA GLU A 21 -13.31 -2.62 -14.48
C GLU A 21 -12.61 -1.25 -14.40
N THR A 22 -11.28 -1.21 -14.28
CA THR A 22 -10.57 0.00 -13.83
C THR A 22 -9.38 0.42 -14.69
N SER A 23 -8.84 -0.48 -15.52
CA SER A 23 -7.76 -0.16 -16.46
C SER A 23 -7.93 -0.94 -17.77
N PRO A 24 -8.78 -0.43 -18.70
CA PRO A 24 -8.95 -1.03 -20.03
C PRO A 24 -7.64 -1.22 -20.80
N LEU A 25 -6.67 -0.31 -20.65
CA LEU A 25 -5.35 -0.46 -21.27
C LEU A 25 -4.63 -1.70 -20.75
N TYR A 26 -4.46 -1.83 -19.43
CA TYR A 26 -3.75 -2.98 -18.87
C TYR A 26 -4.54 -4.29 -19.03
N HIS A 27 -5.88 -4.23 -19.10
CA HIS A 27 -6.70 -5.40 -19.41
C HIS A 27 -6.36 -5.95 -20.80
N ASN A 28 -6.41 -5.11 -21.84
CA ASN A 28 -6.10 -5.52 -23.22
C ASN A 28 -4.65 -5.98 -23.37
N LEU A 29 -3.71 -5.23 -22.79
CA LEU A 29 -2.29 -5.60 -22.83
C LEU A 29 -2.01 -6.91 -22.10
N ALA A 30 -2.66 -7.18 -20.96
CA ALA A 30 -2.44 -8.41 -20.21
C ALA A 30 -2.91 -9.65 -20.97
N LEU A 31 -4.07 -9.57 -21.65
CA LEU A 31 -4.53 -10.66 -22.51
C LEU A 31 -3.57 -10.90 -23.68
N ALA A 32 -3.13 -9.84 -24.35
CA ALA A 32 -2.21 -9.97 -25.48
C ALA A 32 -0.81 -10.47 -25.06
N VAL A 33 -0.28 -10.03 -23.91
CA VAL A 33 0.98 -10.56 -23.35
C VAL A 33 0.85 -12.05 -23.01
N ALA A 34 -0.33 -12.50 -22.53
CA ALA A 34 -0.54 -13.92 -22.24
C ALA A 34 -0.43 -14.84 -23.47
N ASP A 35 -0.52 -14.27 -24.68
CA ASP A 35 -0.41 -14.97 -25.96
C ASP A 35 0.94 -14.72 -26.68
N ASP A 36 1.85 -13.92 -26.11
CA ASP A 36 3.15 -13.59 -26.69
C ASP A 36 4.33 -14.23 -25.92
N ALA A 37 5.00 -15.19 -26.55
CA ALA A 37 6.08 -15.94 -25.94
C ALA A 37 7.32 -15.08 -25.59
N GLU A 38 7.63 -14.05 -26.38
CA GLU A 38 8.80 -13.19 -26.13
C GLU A 38 8.55 -12.26 -24.94
N LEU A 39 7.33 -11.72 -24.82
CA LEU A 39 6.95 -10.88 -23.69
C LEU A 39 6.75 -11.68 -22.41
N LEU A 40 6.25 -12.92 -22.48
CA LEU A 40 6.25 -13.83 -21.34
C LEU A 40 7.68 -14.15 -20.88
N ALA A 41 8.60 -14.41 -21.80
CA ALA A 41 10.01 -14.64 -21.47
C ALA A 41 10.67 -13.40 -20.85
N LEU A 42 10.29 -12.18 -21.28
CA LEU A 42 10.72 -10.94 -20.65
C LEU A 42 10.15 -10.80 -19.23
N ALA A 43 8.83 -11.01 -19.06
CA ALA A 43 8.14 -10.94 -17.77
C ALA A 43 8.66 -11.97 -16.76
N ALA A 44 9.22 -13.09 -17.22
CA ALA A 44 9.86 -14.10 -16.37
C ALA A 44 11.12 -13.59 -15.65
N ALA A 45 11.69 -12.45 -16.04
CA ALA A 45 12.77 -11.79 -15.30
C ALA A 45 12.31 -11.18 -13.97
N ALA A 46 11.00 -11.14 -13.70
CA ALA A 46 10.44 -10.69 -12.43
C ALA A 46 10.98 -11.52 -11.25
N ARG A 47 11.39 -10.82 -10.19
CA ARG A 47 11.84 -11.47 -8.95
C ARG A 47 10.77 -12.42 -8.39
N ASN A 48 11.22 -13.55 -7.82
CA ASN A 48 10.34 -14.49 -7.14
C ASN A 48 9.50 -13.79 -6.05
N GLY A 49 8.21 -14.12 -6.00
CA GLY A 49 7.24 -13.52 -5.07
C GLY A 49 6.68 -12.17 -5.50
N GLN A 50 7.17 -11.57 -6.60
CA GLN A 50 6.58 -10.35 -7.16
C GLN A 50 5.50 -10.64 -8.21
N PRO A 51 4.48 -9.79 -8.34
CA PRO A 51 3.46 -9.91 -9.39
C PRO A 51 4.03 -9.45 -10.75
N PRO A 52 4.21 -10.37 -11.72
CA PRO A 52 4.93 -10.09 -12.97
C PRO A 52 4.19 -9.11 -13.87
N ALA A 53 2.86 -9.15 -13.92
CA ALA A 53 2.07 -8.21 -14.70
C ALA A 53 2.26 -6.76 -14.19
N ASN A 54 2.10 -6.54 -12.88
CA ASN A 54 2.35 -5.22 -12.27
C ASN A 54 3.79 -4.74 -12.49
N LEU A 55 4.79 -5.62 -12.38
CA LEU A 55 6.18 -5.26 -12.62
C LEU A 55 6.45 -4.91 -14.09
N LEU A 56 5.97 -5.71 -15.04
CA LEU A 56 6.15 -5.46 -16.47
C LEU A 56 5.52 -4.13 -16.86
N PHE A 57 4.25 -3.93 -16.50
CA PHE A 57 3.55 -2.70 -16.84
C PHE A 57 4.12 -1.48 -16.11
N GLY A 58 4.53 -1.64 -14.85
CA GLY A 58 5.25 -0.60 -14.11
C GLY A 58 6.60 -0.24 -14.76
N ALA A 59 7.38 -1.23 -15.20
CA ALA A 59 8.66 -1.00 -15.88
C ALA A 59 8.49 -0.29 -17.22
N VAL A 60 7.50 -0.69 -18.01
CA VAL A 60 7.18 -0.01 -19.27
C VAL A 60 6.72 1.43 -18.99
N HIS A 61 5.79 1.64 -18.06
CA HIS A 61 5.30 2.97 -17.72
C HIS A 61 6.41 3.87 -17.11
N TYR A 62 7.36 3.30 -16.38
CA TYR A 62 8.53 4.01 -15.85
C TYR A 62 9.42 4.54 -16.98
N LEU A 63 9.78 3.68 -17.93
CA LEU A 63 10.62 4.05 -19.08
C LEU A 63 9.88 4.98 -20.05
N LEU A 64 8.58 4.78 -20.24
CA LEU A 64 7.77 5.60 -21.14
C LEU A 64 7.65 7.05 -20.65
N GLN A 65 7.75 7.30 -19.33
CA GLN A 65 7.86 8.65 -18.78
C GLN A 65 9.17 9.36 -19.16
N GLU A 66 10.23 8.63 -19.55
CA GLU A 66 11.48 9.19 -20.10
C GLU A 66 11.45 9.24 -21.64
N HIS A 67 10.77 8.27 -22.26
CA HIS A 67 10.68 8.10 -23.71
C HIS A 67 9.30 8.49 -24.27
N GLY A 68 8.77 9.63 -23.84
CA GLY A 68 7.40 10.07 -24.17
C GLY A 68 7.12 10.35 -25.65
N THR A 69 8.13 10.25 -26.53
CA THR A 69 7.98 10.40 -27.98
C THR A 69 7.60 9.09 -28.69
N HIS A 70 7.65 7.95 -28.01
CA HIS A 70 7.22 6.67 -28.60
C HIS A 70 5.70 6.63 -28.75
N ASP A 71 5.19 6.04 -29.83
CA ASP A 71 3.76 5.94 -30.14
C ASP A 71 2.93 5.29 -29.01
N LEU A 72 3.58 4.49 -28.16
CA LEU A 72 2.97 3.83 -27.01
C LEU A 72 2.42 4.85 -26.00
N ALA A 73 3.08 6.00 -25.84
CA ALA A 73 2.66 7.05 -24.92
C ALA A 73 1.26 7.57 -25.25
N SER A 74 0.85 7.53 -26.51
CA SER A 74 -0.48 7.97 -26.96
C SER A 74 -1.62 7.13 -26.38
N TYR A 75 -1.37 5.90 -25.91
CA TYR A 75 -2.38 5.03 -25.33
C TYR A 75 -2.53 5.20 -23.82
N TYR A 76 -1.56 5.83 -23.15
CA TYR A 76 -1.55 5.98 -21.69
C TYR A 76 -2.31 7.25 -21.27
N PRO A 77 -3.47 7.17 -20.60
CA PRO A 77 -4.23 8.36 -20.19
C PRO A 77 -3.47 9.24 -19.17
N SER A 78 -2.48 8.67 -18.47
CA SER A 78 -1.56 9.39 -17.59
C SER A 78 -0.54 10.25 -18.34
N LEU A 79 -0.33 10.02 -19.65
CA LEU A 79 0.68 10.68 -20.48
C LEU A 79 0.06 11.42 -21.68
N SER A 80 -1.14 11.05 -22.09
CA SER A 80 -1.88 11.66 -23.20
C SER A 80 -3.24 12.17 -22.72
N PRO A 81 -3.58 13.45 -22.97
CA PRO A 81 -4.89 14.00 -22.62
C PRO A 81 -6.03 13.43 -23.48
N SER A 82 -5.71 12.85 -24.63
CA SER A 82 -6.65 12.23 -25.57
C SER A 82 -6.12 10.85 -25.95
N PRO A 83 -6.21 9.86 -25.04
CA PRO A 83 -5.60 8.56 -25.27
C PRO A 83 -6.24 7.83 -26.45
N ALA A 84 -5.42 7.16 -27.24
CA ALA A 84 -5.87 6.28 -28.31
C ALA A 84 -6.62 5.05 -27.75
N ARG A 85 -7.31 4.32 -28.63
CA ARG A 85 -8.12 3.16 -28.25
C ARG A 85 -7.24 2.04 -27.63
N PRO A 86 -7.52 1.60 -26.39
CA PRO A 86 -6.73 0.58 -25.69
C PRO A 86 -6.51 -0.72 -26.46
N GLU A 87 -7.51 -1.16 -27.24
CA GLU A 87 -7.49 -2.41 -28.00
C GLU A 87 -6.41 -2.41 -29.10
N ALA A 88 -5.98 -1.22 -29.54
CA ALA A 88 -4.95 -1.03 -30.55
C ALA A 88 -3.55 -0.82 -29.95
N ALA A 89 -3.38 -0.88 -28.63
CA ALA A 89 -2.11 -0.55 -27.97
C ALA A 89 -1.04 -1.64 -28.12
N PHE A 90 -1.43 -2.90 -28.34
CA PHE A 90 -0.50 -4.03 -28.25
C PHE A 90 0.69 -3.97 -29.22
N PRO A 91 0.53 -3.62 -30.53
CA PRO A 91 1.68 -3.51 -31.43
C PRO A 91 2.73 -2.51 -30.95
N ALA A 92 2.33 -1.31 -30.52
CA ALA A 92 3.23 -0.29 -29.98
C ALA A 92 3.84 -0.73 -28.63
N PHE A 93 3.08 -1.45 -27.80
CA PHE A 93 3.57 -1.98 -26.52
C PHE A 93 4.65 -3.03 -26.74
N ARG A 94 4.40 -3.98 -27.64
CA ARG A 94 5.36 -5.04 -28.00
C ARG A 94 6.64 -4.44 -28.56
N ASP A 95 6.53 -3.52 -29.52
CA ASP A 95 7.68 -2.83 -30.10
C ASP A 95 8.54 -2.14 -29.03
N PHE A 96 7.91 -1.35 -28.16
CA PHE A 96 8.59 -0.69 -27.03
C PHE A 96 9.30 -1.70 -26.11
N CYS A 97 8.63 -2.82 -25.79
CA CYS A 97 9.21 -3.85 -24.93
C CYS A 97 10.44 -4.51 -25.55
N LEU A 98 10.46 -4.71 -26.87
CA LEU A 98 11.59 -5.30 -27.57
C LEU A 98 12.74 -4.32 -27.75
N ILE A 99 12.45 -3.05 -28.09
CA ILE A 99 13.45 -1.97 -28.16
C ILE A 99 14.14 -1.79 -26.79
N HIS A 100 13.37 -1.81 -25.71
CA HIS A 100 13.87 -1.56 -24.34
C HIS A 100 14.07 -2.84 -23.51
N ARG A 101 14.19 -4.01 -24.16
CA ARG A 101 14.20 -5.33 -23.50
C ARG A 101 15.18 -5.43 -22.32
N ASN A 102 16.41 -4.96 -22.51
CA ASN A 102 17.45 -5.03 -21.48
C ASN A 102 17.14 -4.11 -20.29
N ALA A 103 16.64 -2.90 -20.55
CA ALA A 103 16.27 -1.95 -19.50
C ALA A 103 15.06 -2.46 -18.69
N ILE A 104 14.04 -3.00 -19.37
CA ILE A 104 12.88 -3.62 -18.71
C ILE A 104 13.33 -4.81 -17.88
N SER A 105 14.12 -5.72 -18.44
CA SER A 105 14.61 -6.90 -17.70
C SER A 105 15.42 -6.50 -16.45
N ALA A 106 16.23 -5.44 -16.52
CA ALA A 106 16.96 -4.94 -15.37
C ALA A 106 16.00 -4.41 -14.28
N LEU A 107 14.97 -3.64 -14.66
CA LEU A 107 13.95 -3.15 -13.73
C LEU A 107 13.18 -4.31 -13.07
N LEU A 108 12.78 -5.32 -13.84
CA LEU A 108 12.06 -6.50 -13.35
C LEU A 108 12.88 -7.29 -12.30
N GLY A 109 14.21 -7.34 -12.48
CA GLY A 109 15.13 -8.03 -11.57
C GLY A 109 15.51 -7.22 -10.33
N GLN A 110 15.32 -5.90 -10.32
CA GLN A 110 15.81 -5.02 -9.26
C GLN A 110 14.68 -4.41 -8.43
N ARG A 111 13.63 -3.89 -9.09
CA ARG A 111 12.54 -3.15 -8.44
C ARG A 111 11.51 -4.09 -7.83
N LEU A 112 10.74 -3.53 -6.89
CA LEU A 112 9.63 -4.21 -6.20
C LEU A 112 8.33 -3.45 -6.45
N VAL A 113 7.21 -4.17 -6.49
CA VAL A 113 5.88 -3.56 -6.47
C VAL A 113 5.59 -3.08 -5.05
N GLN A 114 5.57 -1.76 -4.89
CA GLN A 114 5.31 -1.09 -3.62
C GLN A 114 4.14 -0.11 -3.79
N THR A 115 2.92 -0.63 -3.59
CA THR A 115 1.66 0.07 -3.87
C THR A 115 1.48 1.38 -3.10
N ASN A 116 2.04 1.47 -1.88
CA ASN A 116 1.99 2.63 -0.98
C ASN A 116 0.64 3.37 -0.96
N GLU A 117 -0.47 2.64 -0.85
CA GLU A 117 -1.84 3.17 -1.05
C GLU A 117 -2.29 4.08 0.11
N LEU A 118 -2.30 5.40 -0.15
CA LEU A 118 -2.69 6.45 0.79
C LEU A 118 -4.09 6.28 1.37
N ARG A 119 -5.06 5.80 0.56
CA ARG A 119 -6.46 5.70 1.01
C ARG A 119 -6.63 4.74 2.19
N ARG A 120 -5.65 3.86 2.45
CA ARG A 120 -5.57 3.02 3.66
C ARG A 120 -5.52 3.83 4.96
N CYS A 121 -5.05 5.07 4.92
CA CYS A 121 -5.09 5.98 6.05
C CYS A 121 -6.50 6.18 6.61
N THR A 122 -7.56 5.99 5.81
CA THR A 122 -8.95 6.13 6.29
C THR A 122 -9.30 5.12 7.38
N TYR A 123 -8.96 3.83 7.22
CA TYR A 123 -9.20 2.83 8.26
C TYR A 123 -8.10 2.83 9.34
N LEU A 124 -6.86 3.23 8.99
CA LEU A 124 -5.78 3.39 9.98
C LEU A 124 -6.10 4.52 10.96
N TRP A 125 -6.67 5.62 10.48
CA TRP A 125 -7.14 6.72 11.34
C TRP A 125 -8.17 6.24 12.34
N SER A 126 -9.16 5.45 11.92
CA SER A 126 -10.16 4.87 12.83
C SER A 126 -9.51 3.95 13.88
N ALA A 127 -8.53 3.11 13.49
CA ALA A 127 -7.80 2.27 14.43
C ALA A 127 -6.97 3.07 15.43
N PHE A 128 -6.27 4.12 14.97
CA PHE A 128 -5.46 4.96 15.86
C PHE A 128 -6.32 5.88 16.73
N SER A 129 -7.51 6.26 16.27
CA SER A 129 -8.51 6.98 17.07
C SER A 129 -9.05 6.10 18.21
N GLU A 130 -9.19 4.79 17.98
CA GLU A 130 -9.52 3.84 19.03
C GLU A 130 -8.37 3.68 20.04
N ILE A 131 -7.11 3.63 19.56
CA ILE A 131 -5.95 3.64 20.46
C ILE A 131 -5.91 4.93 21.29
N ALA A 132 -6.11 6.09 20.68
CA ALA A 132 -6.14 7.37 21.39
C ALA A 132 -7.22 7.39 22.48
N ARG A 133 -8.40 6.81 22.22
CA ARG A 133 -9.45 6.63 23.22
C ARG A 133 -9.00 5.71 24.37
N LEU A 134 -8.39 4.56 24.06
CA LEU A 134 -7.92 3.58 25.04
C LEU A 134 -6.78 4.09 25.92
N THR A 135 -5.94 4.99 25.39
CA THR A 135 -4.80 5.58 26.10
C THR A 135 -5.14 6.90 26.81
N GLY A 136 -6.41 7.33 26.76
CA GLY A 136 -6.83 8.63 27.30
C GLY A 136 -6.15 9.83 26.64
N GLY A 137 -5.77 9.71 25.36
CA GLY A 137 -5.09 10.77 24.61
C GLY A 137 -3.57 10.83 24.81
N THR A 138 -2.96 9.82 25.45
CA THR A 138 -1.49 9.74 25.55
C THR A 138 -0.87 9.76 24.15
N PRO A 139 0.16 10.59 23.87
CA PRO A 139 0.79 10.64 22.56
C PRO A 139 1.34 9.29 22.11
N VAL A 140 1.33 9.04 20.80
CA VAL A 140 1.77 7.78 20.21
C VAL A 140 3.06 7.92 19.41
N ALA A 141 3.85 6.85 19.37
CA ALA A 141 4.96 6.66 18.43
C ALA A 141 4.54 5.62 17.38
N LEU A 142 4.37 6.04 16.14
CA LEU A 142 3.99 5.17 15.03
C LEU A 142 5.23 4.50 14.42
N LEU A 143 5.23 3.17 14.39
CA LEU A 143 6.28 2.33 13.80
C LEU A 143 5.67 1.49 12.67
N GLU A 144 5.85 1.91 11.42
CA GLU A 144 5.33 1.19 10.24
C GLU A 144 6.29 0.09 9.80
N VAL A 145 5.79 -1.15 9.65
CA VAL A 145 6.52 -2.26 9.03
C VAL A 145 6.05 -2.42 7.58
N GLY A 146 6.99 -2.40 6.63
CA GLY A 146 6.68 -2.38 5.18
C GLY A 146 6.28 -0.99 4.69
N ALA A 147 6.99 0.05 5.15
CA ALA A 147 6.60 1.44 4.97
C ALA A 147 6.76 1.96 3.54
N SER A 148 7.58 1.33 2.68
CA SER A 148 7.97 1.84 1.37
C SER A 148 8.50 3.29 1.43
N ALA A 149 7.72 4.28 0.98
CA ALA A 149 8.04 5.70 1.06
C ALA A 149 7.52 6.37 2.35
N GLY A 150 6.80 5.64 3.20
CA GLY A 150 6.26 6.12 4.47
C GLY A 150 5.09 7.10 4.33
N LEU A 151 4.38 7.13 3.19
CA LEU A 151 3.27 8.08 3.04
C LEU A 151 2.13 7.84 4.05
N ASN A 152 1.93 6.61 4.53
CA ASN A 152 0.90 6.33 5.56
C ASN A 152 1.28 6.89 6.93
N LEU A 153 2.57 7.10 7.21
CA LEU A 153 3.02 7.75 8.43
C LEU A 153 2.60 9.22 8.48
N LEU A 154 2.20 9.83 7.36
CA LEU A 154 1.75 11.22 7.25
C LEU A 154 0.23 11.40 7.40
N LEU A 155 -0.49 10.38 7.88
CA LEU A 155 -1.95 10.38 7.92
C LEU A 155 -2.61 11.57 8.65
N ASP A 156 -1.95 12.12 9.67
CA ASP A 156 -2.40 13.31 10.41
C ASP A 156 -2.28 14.61 9.62
N ARG A 157 -1.59 14.57 8.48
CA ARG A 157 -1.51 15.68 7.52
C ARG A 157 -2.55 15.58 6.41
N TYR A 158 -3.36 14.53 6.41
CA TYR A 158 -4.39 14.30 5.40
C TYR A 158 -5.78 14.53 5.98
N GLN A 159 -6.74 14.78 5.09
CA GLN A 159 -8.15 14.83 5.44
C GLN A 159 -8.81 13.51 5.05
N MET A 160 -9.48 12.86 6.01
CA MET A 160 -10.26 11.65 5.78
C MET A 160 -11.73 12.00 5.65
N VAL A 161 -12.39 11.50 4.61
CA VAL A 161 -13.80 11.71 4.32
C VAL A 161 -14.52 10.36 4.33
N TYR A 162 -15.38 10.16 5.31
CA TYR A 162 -16.17 8.94 5.49
C TYR A 162 -17.59 9.18 4.99
N ARG A 163 -18.03 8.39 4.01
CA ARG A 163 -19.41 8.40 3.49
C ARG A 163 -20.23 7.30 4.16
N LEU A 164 -21.20 7.69 4.99
CA LEU A 164 -22.08 6.83 5.78
C LEU A 164 -23.53 6.98 5.28
N GLY A 165 -23.89 6.28 4.20
CA GLY A 165 -25.16 6.53 3.52
C GLY A 165 -25.20 7.97 2.99
N GLU A 166 -26.19 8.75 3.40
CA GLU A 166 -26.33 10.18 3.03
C GLU A 166 -25.47 11.12 3.89
N MET A 167 -24.92 10.62 5.01
CA MET A 167 -24.08 11.40 5.90
C MET A 167 -22.62 11.38 5.46
N THR A 168 -21.95 12.53 5.56
CA THR A 168 -20.50 12.63 5.39
C THR A 168 -19.86 13.09 6.70
N VAL A 169 -18.84 12.38 7.14
CA VAL A 169 -18.04 12.72 8.33
C VAL A 169 -16.60 12.97 7.90
N VAL A 170 -15.98 14.03 8.45
CA VAL A 170 -14.62 14.43 8.11
C VAL A 170 -13.74 14.32 9.37
N ALA A 171 -12.52 13.82 9.19
CA ALA A 171 -11.50 13.78 10.24
C ALA A 171 -10.11 14.10 9.66
N GLY A 172 -9.09 14.17 10.51
CA GLY A 172 -7.72 14.51 10.11
C GLY A 172 -7.47 16.01 10.05
N ALA A 173 -6.49 16.41 9.26
CA ALA A 173 -6.13 17.81 9.08
C ALA A 173 -7.26 18.57 8.35
N PRO A 174 -7.81 19.65 8.96
CA PRO A 174 -8.76 20.52 8.27
C PRO A 174 -8.14 21.13 7.02
N ALA A 175 -8.91 21.20 5.92
CA ALA A 175 -8.49 21.81 4.65
C ALA A 175 -7.15 21.27 4.08
N ALA A 176 -6.82 20.00 4.33
CA ALA A 176 -5.62 19.37 3.79
C ALA A 176 -5.65 19.31 2.26
N SER A 177 -4.47 19.46 1.63
CA SER A 177 -4.32 19.28 0.18
C SER A 177 -4.57 17.82 -0.28
N VAL A 178 -4.39 16.86 0.63
CA VAL A 178 -4.66 15.44 0.38
C VAL A 178 -5.96 15.05 1.06
N VAL A 179 -6.98 14.77 0.25
CA VAL A 179 -8.29 14.26 0.69
C VAL A 179 -8.40 12.79 0.34
N LEU A 180 -8.75 11.97 1.33
CA LEU A 180 -8.84 10.52 1.24
C LEU A 180 -10.24 10.08 1.63
N ASP A 181 -10.98 9.56 0.66
CA ASP A 181 -12.37 9.17 0.83
C ASP A 181 -12.57 7.66 0.94
N THR A 182 -13.51 7.26 1.78
CA THR A 182 -13.93 5.86 1.94
C THR A 182 -15.43 5.76 2.18
N THR A 183 -16.02 4.66 1.71
CA THR A 183 -17.43 4.33 1.98
C THR A 183 -17.52 3.43 3.21
N VAL A 184 -18.22 3.90 4.24
CA VAL A 184 -18.50 3.10 5.43
C VAL A 184 -19.77 2.30 5.18
N ARG A 185 -19.61 0.98 5.15
CA ARG A 185 -20.71 0.02 5.05
C ARG A 185 -21.29 -0.24 6.44
N LYS A 186 -22.59 -0.50 6.51
CA LYS A 186 -23.27 -0.79 7.77
C LYS A 186 -22.72 -2.07 8.40
N GLY A 187 -22.23 -1.97 9.63
CA GLY A 187 -21.77 -3.09 10.45
C GLY A 187 -22.47 -3.10 11.82
N GLN A 188 -22.28 -4.17 12.60
CA GLN A 188 -22.61 -4.14 14.03
C GLN A 188 -21.68 -3.12 14.72
N GLY A 189 -22.23 -2.13 15.44
CA GLY A 189 -21.43 -1.09 16.08
C GLY A 189 -20.98 0.02 15.13
N SER A 190 -21.85 0.53 14.26
CA SER A 190 -21.54 1.54 13.22
C SER A 190 -21.02 2.90 13.70
N LEU A 191 -20.72 3.05 15.00
CA LEU A 191 -20.04 4.20 15.56
C LEU A 191 -18.59 3.81 15.88
N PHE A 192 -17.64 4.53 15.30
CA PHE A 192 -16.23 4.37 15.59
C PHE A 192 -15.64 5.71 16.03
N SER A 193 -14.61 5.64 16.88
CA SER A 193 -13.88 6.82 17.31
C SER A 193 -13.22 7.51 16.12
N LEU A 194 -13.31 8.84 16.11
CA LEU A 194 -12.56 9.73 15.22
C LEU A 194 -11.71 10.72 16.01
N VAL A 195 -11.43 10.42 17.29
CA VAL A 195 -10.54 11.20 18.15
C VAL A 195 -9.16 11.28 17.52
N ALA A 196 -8.69 12.49 17.24
CA ALA A 196 -7.40 12.69 16.61
C ALA A 196 -6.27 12.14 17.49
N PRO A 197 -5.43 11.21 17.00
CA PRO A 197 -4.25 10.77 17.74
C PRO A 197 -3.19 11.87 17.75
N THR A 198 -2.59 12.12 18.92
CA THR A 198 -1.38 12.96 19.01
C THR A 198 -0.16 12.12 18.64
N ILE A 199 0.43 12.37 17.48
CA ILE A 199 1.60 11.63 16.98
C ILE A 199 2.88 12.35 17.39
N ALA A 200 3.61 11.79 18.36
CA ALA A 200 4.86 12.35 18.85
C ALA A 200 6.08 11.91 18.02
N ARG A 201 6.04 10.70 17.45
CA ARG A 201 7.13 10.13 16.63
C ARG A 201 6.54 9.28 15.50
N ARG A 202 7.20 9.28 14.34
CA ARG A 202 6.86 8.43 13.19
C ARG A 202 8.13 7.84 12.59
N VAL A 203 8.20 6.52 12.46
CA VAL A 203 9.33 5.77 11.87
C VAL A 203 8.79 4.68 10.96
N GLY A 204 9.34 4.57 9.75
CA GLY A 204 9.04 3.50 8.81
C GLY A 204 10.21 2.56 8.64
N LEU A 205 9.93 1.26 8.59
CA LEU A 205 10.86 0.18 8.29
C LEU A 205 10.47 -0.47 6.97
N ASP A 206 11.42 -0.62 6.06
CA ASP A 206 11.21 -1.37 4.81
C ASP A 206 12.51 -1.99 4.33
N LEU A 207 12.44 -3.16 3.68
CA LEU A 207 13.60 -3.77 3.03
C LEU A 207 14.08 -2.91 1.84
N ASN A 208 13.18 -2.18 1.20
CA ASN A 208 13.43 -1.30 0.07
C ASN A 208 12.75 0.06 0.26
N VAL A 209 13.34 0.92 1.09
CA VAL A 209 12.84 2.30 1.28
C VAL A 209 12.92 3.09 -0.03
N LEU A 210 11.84 3.81 -0.36
CA LEU A 210 11.81 4.76 -1.49
C LEU A 210 11.96 6.18 -0.97
N ASP A 211 12.94 6.92 -1.51
CA ASP A 211 13.18 8.32 -1.15
C ASP A 211 12.55 9.26 -2.18
N LEU A 212 11.48 9.97 -1.81
CA LEU A 212 10.73 10.81 -2.76
C LEU A 212 11.46 12.11 -3.17
N ARG A 213 12.66 12.38 -2.62
CA ARG A 213 13.58 13.41 -3.15
C ARG A 213 14.25 12.93 -4.43
N LYS A 214 14.47 11.61 -4.56
CA LYS A 214 15.08 10.99 -5.73
C LYS A 214 14.05 10.87 -6.84
N ALA A 215 14.41 11.37 -8.03
CA ALA A 215 13.51 11.40 -9.17
C ALA A 215 13.14 9.98 -9.63
N GLU A 216 14.08 9.05 -9.58
CA GLU A 216 13.91 7.65 -9.96
C GLU A 216 12.94 6.89 -9.04
N ASP A 217 13.02 7.09 -7.72
CA ASP A 217 12.13 6.43 -6.77
C ASP A 217 10.72 6.99 -6.89
N TYR A 218 10.59 8.30 -7.03
CA TYR A 218 9.30 8.92 -7.28
C TYR A 218 8.68 8.46 -8.60
N ARG A 219 9.45 8.43 -9.69
CA ARG A 219 8.99 7.97 -11.00
C ARG A 219 8.56 6.50 -10.95
N TRP A 220 9.29 5.66 -10.23
CA TRP A 220 8.91 4.26 -10.00
C TRP A 220 7.57 4.16 -9.26
N LEU A 221 7.40 4.90 -8.16
CA LEU A 221 6.16 4.89 -7.39
C LEU A 221 4.96 5.39 -8.22
N ARG A 222 5.16 6.41 -9.07
CA ARG A 222 4.14 6.86 -10.03
C ARG A 222 3.81 5.80 -11.08
N ALA A 223 4.82 5.10 -11.61
CA ALA A 223 4.63 4.10 -12.66
C ALA A 223 3.81 2.89 -12.19
N LEU A 224 3.82 2.60 -10.89
CA LEU A 224 2.99 1.58 -10.25
C LEU A 224 1.51 2.00 -10.10
N ILE A 225 1.18 3.27 -10.33
CA ILE A 225 -0.21 3.72 -10.47
C ILE A 225 -0.66 3.47 -11.90
N TRP A 226 -1.79 2.79 -12.05
CA TRP A 226 -2.30 2.42 -13.36
C TRP A 226 -2.70 3.67 -14.17
N PRO A 227 -2.59 3.62 -15.51
CA PRO A 227 -2.68 4.80 -16.37
C PRO A 227 -4.00 5.57 -16.22
N GLU A 228 -5.10 4.88 -15.97
CA GLU A 228 -6.44 5.42 -15.79
C GLU A 228 -6.70 6.00 -14.39
N HIS A 229 -5.85 5.69 -13.40
CA HIS A 229 -6.06 6.10 -12.01
C HIS A 229 -5.58 7.53 -11.73
N ALA A 230 -6.08 8.50 -12.50
CA ALA A 230 -5.70 9.91 -12.43
C ALA A 230 -5.85 10.53 -11.02
N GLU A 231 -6.94 10.21 -10.31
CA GLU A 231 -7.12 10.70 -8.94
C GLU A 231 -6.06 10.16 -7.97
N ARG A 232 -5.65 8.91 -8.15
CA ARG A 232 -4.62 8.29 -7.31
C ARG A 232 -3.26 8.92 -7.59
N LEU A 233 -2.96 9.21 -8.86
CA LEU A 233 -1.75 9.93 -9.25
C LEU A 233 -1.73 11.35 -8.65
N ALA A 234 -2.83 12.08 -8.74
CA ALA A 234 -2.95 13.42 -8.15
C ALA A 234 -2.81 13.40 -6.61
N ARG A 235 -3.33 12.35 -5.94
CA ARG A 235 -3.12 12.16 -4.49
C ARG A 235 -1.65 11.91 -4.17
N LEU A 236 -0.96 11.08 -4.95
CA LEU A 236 0.48 10.85 -4.78
C LEU A 236 1.28 12.14 -4.96
N GLU A 237 0.97 12.95 -5.97
CA GLU A 237 1.63 14.24 -6.22
C GLU A 237 1.48 15.22 -5.05
N ARG A 238 0.25 15.37 -4.54
CA ARG A 238 -0.02 16.22 -3.37
C ARG A 238 0.60 15.66 -2.09
N ALA A 239 0.58 14.35 -1.91
CA ALA A 239 1.20 13.68 -0.76
C ALA A 239 2.74 13.82 -0.80
N ARG A 240 3.36 13.77 -1.98
CA ARG A 240 4.79 14.04 -2.13
C ARG A 240 5.14 15.46 -1.72
N ALA A 241 4.34 16.47 -2.07
CA ALA A 241 4.58 17.84 -1.65
C ALA A 241 4.65 17.94 -0.11
N LEU A 242 3.67 17.36 0.59
CA LEU A 242 3.66 17.29 2.06
C LEU A 242 4.83 16.48 2.62
N TRP A 243 5.20 15.38 1.95
CA TRP A 243 6.34 14.56 2.35
C TRP A 243 7.66 15.32 2.24
N LEU A 244 7.84 16.16 1.21
CA LEU A 244 9.07 16.94 1.01
C LEU A 244 9.26 18.05 2.07
N GLU A 245 8.17 18.55 2.65
CA GLU A 245 8.24 19.54 3.73
C GLU A 245 8.79 18.95 5.03
N ALA A 246 8.42 17.70 5.35
CA ALA A 246 8.83 17.01 6.56
C ALA A 246 8.87 15.49 6.33
N PRO A 247 9.95 14.97 5.71
CA PRO A 247 10.06 13.55 5.44
C PRO A 247 10.02 12.72 6.73
N PRO A 248 9.26 11.61 6.78
CA PRO A 248 9.30 10.71 7.92
C PRO A 248 10.68 10.04 8.02
N ALA A 249 11.07 9.63 9.23
CA ALA A 249 12.27 8.83 9.41
C ALA A 249 12.04 7.43 8.80
N LEU A 250 12.87 7.04 7.84
CA LEU A 250 12.80 5.75 7.17
C LEU A 250 14.10 4.99 7.38
N ILE A 251 14.00 3.74 7.80
CA ILE A 251 15.12 2.85 8.05
C ILE A 251 15.02 1.69 7.05
N ALA A 252 16.04 1.58 6.20
CA ALA A 252 16.17 0.45 5.29
C ALA A 252 16.74 -0.75 6.05
N GLY A 253 16.04 -1.88 6.03
CA GLY A 253 16.50 -3.11 6.69
C GLY A 253 15.37 -4.02 7.13
N ASP A 254 15.74 -5.17 7.69
CA ASP A 254 14.78 -6.13 8.21
C ASP A 254 14.13 -5.59 9.48
N ALA A 255 12.80 -5.44 9.45
CA ALA A 255 12.03 -4.97 10.57
C ALA A 255 12.21 -5.86 11.82
N LEU A 256 12.43 -7.17 11.66
CA LEU A 256 12.65 -8.09 12.78
C LEU A 256 13.95 -7.81 13.53
N LEU A 257 14.94 -7.18 12.87
CA LEU A 257 16.20 -6.78 13.49
C LEU A 257 16.11 -5.39 14.15
N HIS A 258 15.41 -4.44 13.53
CA HIS A 258 15.38 -3.05 13.99
C HIS A 258 14.27 -2.76 15.01
N LEU A 259 13.13 -3.46 14.94
CA LEU A 259 11.97 -3.17 15.77
C LEU A 259 12.23 -3.29 17.29
N PRO A 260 12.99 -4.27 17.80
CA PRO A 260 13.31 -4.33 19.24
C PRO A 260 13.98 -3.05 19.75
N HIS A 261 14.91 -2.50 18.98
CA HIS A 261 15.63 -1.28 19.35
C HIS A 261 14.70 -0.06 19.32
N LEU A 262 13.91 0.09 18.25
CA LEU A 262 12.96 1.20 18.13
C LEU A 262 11.92 1.22 19.23
N LEU A 263 11.43 0.05 19.67
CA LEU A 263 10.49 -0.07 20.78
C LEU A 263 11.14 0.36 22.11
N ALA A 264 12.40 0.02 22.34
CA ALA A 264 13.16 0.43 23.52
C ALA A 264 13.46 1.94 23.54
N GLU A 265 13.64 2.56 22.37
CA GLU A 265 13.89 4.01 22.24
C GLU A 265 12.63 4.88 22.44
N VAL A 266 11.42 4.32 22.44
CA VAL A 266 10.21 5.14 22.64
C VAL A 266 10.22 5.67 24.08
N PRO A 267 10.22 7.00 24.31
CA PRO A 267 10.27 7.57 25.65
C PRO A 267 9.11 7.11 26.55
N ALA A 268 9.32 7.22 27.87
CA ALA A 268 8.23 7.12 28.83
C ALA A 268 7.19 8.22 28.57
N GLY A 269 5.91 7.94 28.82
CA GLY A 269 4.81 8.88 28.52
C GLY A 269 4.38 8.92 27.05
N ILE A 270 4.99 8.13 26.16
CA ILE A 270 4.56 7.92 24.78
C ILE A 270 4.15 6.45 24.60
N THR A 271 3.09 6.18 23.86
CA THR A 271 2.61 4.82 23.60
C THR A 271 3.16 4.30 22.26
N PRO A 272 3.92 3.20 22.22
CA PRO A 272 4.35 2.60 20.96
C PRO A 272 3.17 1.95 20.23
N VAL A 273 3.05 2.24 18.94
CA VAL A 273 2.08 1.62 18.04
C VAL A 273 2.83 1.07 16.83
N VAL A 274 2.93 -0.26 16.76
CA VAL A 274 3.44 -0.95 15.57
C VAL A 274 2.30 -1.10 14.59
N PHE A 275 2.48 -0.78 13.31
CA PHE A 275 1.44 -1.03 12.34
C PHE A 275 1.97 -1.49 10.99
N HIS A 276 1.11 -2.14 10.22
CA HIS A 276 1.43 -2.57 8.86
C HIS A 276 0.17 -2.71 8.02
N THR A 277 0.34 -2.52 6.70
CA THR A 277 -0.70 -2.80 5.72
C THR A 277 -0.18 -3.80 4.69
N HIS A 278 -0.78 -4.99 4.67
CA HIS A 278 -0.54 -6.08 3.71
C HIS A 278 0.85 -6.72 3.74
N VAL A 279 1.81 -6.18 4.49
CA VAL A 279 3.20 -6.69 4.51
C VAL A 279 3.28 -8.11 5.04
N LEU A 280 2.39 -8.52 5.97
CA LEU A 280 2.47 -9.86 6.53
C LEU A 280 2.15 -10.92 5.47
N ASN A 281 1.37 -10.59 4.44
CA ASN A 281 1.11 -11.49 3.32
C ASN A 281 2.40 -11.96 2.62
N GLN A 282 3.48 -11.18 2.72
CA GLN A 282 4.79 -11.47 2.14
C GLN A 282 5.72 -12.20 3.11
N LEU A 283 5.41 -12.19 4.41
CA LEU A 283 6.20 -12.86 5.43
C LEU A 283 5.84 -14.35 5.54
N THR A 284 6.87 -15.16 5.78
CA THR A 284 6.71 -16.57 6.15
C THR A 284 6.02 -16.68 7.52
N TYR A 285 5.45 -17.84 7.80
CA TYR A 285 4.85 -18.12 9.12
C TYR A 285 5.85 -17.88 10.27
N ALA A 286 7.10 -18.34 10.10
CA ALA A 286 8.17 -18.13 11.08
C ALA A 286 8.46 -16.64 11.31
N ALA A 287 8.55 -15.83 10.24
CA ALA A 287 8.76 -14.39 10.35
C ALA A 287 7.58 -13.66 11.04
N ARG A 288 6.34 -14.10 10.79
CA ARG A 288 5.15 -13.55 11.49
C ARG A 288 5.17 -13.88 12.99
N ASN A 289 5.59 -15.10 13.36
CA ASN A 289 5.74 -15.50 14.75
C ASN A 289 6.87 -14.72 15.44
N GLN A 290 8.02 -14.56 14.79
CA GLN A 290 9.12 -13.77 15.33
C GLN A 290 8.71 -12.30 15.55
N LEU A 291 7.96 -11.69 14.63
CA LEU A 291 7.39 -10.35 14.84
C LEU A 291 6.50 -10.30 16.08
N HIS A 292 5.68 -11.33 16.28
CA HIS A 292 4.81 -11.43 17.44
C HIS A 292 5.62 -11.51 18.75
N GLU A 293 6.62 -12.39 18.81
CA GLU A 293 7.51 -12.58 19.96
C GLU A 293 8.28 -11.32 20.34
N ILE A 294 8.78 -10.56 19.35
CA ILE A 294 9.44 -9.27 19.56
C ILE A 294 8.52 -8.30 20.32
N VAL A 295 7.26 -8.19 19.90
CA VAL A 295 6.31 -7.25 20.51
C VAL A 295 5.87 -7.74 21.89
N VAL A 296 5.70 -9.06 22.09
CA VAL A 296 5.45 -9.66 23.41
C VAL A 296 6.58 -9.32 24.37
N ALA A 297 7.84 -9.57 23.99
CA ALA A 297 9.01 -9.30 24.82
C ALA A 297 9.10 -7.82 25.21
N ALA A 298 8.89 -6.91 24.25
CA ALA A 298 8.94 -5.47 24.50
C ALA A 298 7.78 -4.93 25.37
N SER A 299 6.72 -5.72 25.58
CA SER A 299 5.54 -5.34 26.36
C SER A 299 5.63 -5.70 27.86
N SER A 300 6.79 -6.18 28.34
CA SER A 300 7.01 -6.51 29.76
C SER A 300 6.67 -5.33 30.67
N ASP A 301 7.17 -4.14 30.31
CA ASP A 301 7.18 -2.95 31.18
C ASP A 301 6.28 -1.82 30.66
N ARG A 302 5.59 -2.05 29.52
CA ARG A 302 4.70 -1.05 28.93
C ARG A 302 3.61 -1.69 28.07
N THR A 303 2.53 -0.94 27.85
CA THR A 303 1.53 -1.32 26.84
C THR A 303 2.04 -0.98 25.45
N ILE A 304 1.91 -1.92 24.51
CA ILE A 304 2.17 -1.72 23.09
C ILE A 304 0.91 -2.09 22.31
N TYR A 305 0.57 -1.29 21.30
CA TYR A 305 -0.51 -1.62 20.39
C TYR A 305 0.07 -2.06 19.04
N ARG A 306 -0.57 -3.04 18.40
CA ARG A 306 -0.28 -3.41 17.01
C ARG A 306 -1.53 -3.32 16.16
N VAL A 307 -1.47 -2.57 15.06
CA VAL A 307 -2.53 -2.49 14.06
C VAL A 307 -2.12 -3.22 12.79
N GLY A 308 -2.86 -4.26 12.42
CA GLY A 308 -2.63 -5.02 11.20
C GLY A 308 -3.82 -4.95 10.26
N ASN A 309 -3.55 -4.70 8.97
CA ASN A 309 -4.51 -4.98 7.91
C ASN A 309 -3.92 -5.98 6.93
N ASP A 310 -4.29 -7.25 7.06
CA ASP A 310 -3.76 -8.34 6.23
C ASP A 310 -4.87 -9.30 5.83
N MET A 311 -4.60 -10.16 4.84
CA MET A 311 -5.57 -11.14 4.39
C MET A 311 -5.81 -12.17 5.50
N GLY A 312 -7.08 -12.45 5.79
CA GLY A 312 -7.47 -13.45 6.78
C GLY A 312 -8.93 -13.27 7.20
N GLY A 313 -9.69 -14.35 7.25
CA GLY A 313 -11.14 -14.35 7.49
C GLY A 313 -11.79 -15.61 6.95
N ALA A 314 -13.02 -15.91 7.38
CA ALA A 314 -13.74 -17.14 7.00
C ALA A 314 -14.02 -17.24 5.49
N ASP A 315 -13.97 -16.12 4.75
CA ASP A 315 -14.26 -16.03 3.32
C ASP A 315 -13.02 -15.90 2.42
N GLY A 316 -11.81 -15.79 3.00
CA GLY A 316 -10.53 -15.76 2.29
C GLY A 316 -10.30 -14.56 1.35
N LYS A 317 -11.28 -13.67 1.19
CA LYS A 317 -11.25 -12.55 0.23
C LYS A 317 -11.28 -11.16 0.89
N ALA A 318 -11.73 -11.05 2.14
CA ALA A 318 -11.79 -9.77 2.85
C ALA A 318 -10.53 -9.53 3.70
N TYR A 319 -10.00 -8.29 3.65
CA TYR A 319 -8.94 -7.85 4.55
C TYR A 319 -9.52 -7.54 5.94
N THR A 320 -8.85 -8.00 6.99
CA THR A 320 -9.29 -7.76 8.38
C THR A 320 -8.41 -6.73 9.05
N LEU A 321 -9.04 -5.68 9.56
CA LEU A 321 -8.40 -4.72 10.44
C LEU A 321 -8.40 -5.25 11.87
N ARG A 322 -7.20 -5.48 12.41
CA ARG A 322 -6.98 -6.04 13.75
C ARG A 322 -6.25 -5.03 14.63
N LEU A 323 -6.68 -4.95 15.88
CA LEU A 323 -5.97 -4.28 16.95
C LEU A 323 -5.52 -5.33 17.95
N LEU A 324 -4.21 -5.45 18.16
CA LEU A 324 -3.64 -6.27 19.22
C LEU A 324 -3.15 -5.36 20.34
N VAL A 325 -3.49 -5.71 21.57
CA VAL A 325 -3.08 -4.99 22.78
C VAL A 325 -2.14 -5.89 23.55
N TYR A 326 -0.89 -5.46 23.69
CA TYR A 326 0.15 -6.18 24.41
C TYR A 326 0.37 -5.53 25.77
N ARG A 327 0.29 -6.31 26.85
CA ARG A 327 0.47 -5.83 28.22
C ARG A 327 1.03 -6.94 29.09
N SER A 328 2.17 -6.68 29.72
CA SER A 328 2.82 -7.63 30.65
C SER A 328 3.05 -9.00 30.01
N GLY A 329 3.48 -9.02 28.75
CA GLY A 329 3.72 -10.25 27.98
C GLY A 329 2.46 -10.95 27.47
N ASN A 330 1.25 -10.48 27.81
CA ASN A 330 -0.01 -11.03 27.30
C ASN A 330 -0.51 -10.24 26.09
N VAL A 331 -1.30 -10.89 25.24
CA VAL A 331 -1.89 -10.31 24.05
C VAL A 331 -3.40 -10.49 24.03
N GLU A 332 -4.12 -9.40 23.79
CA GLU A 332 -5.55 -9.42 23.47
C GLU A 332 -5.72 -8.98 22.00
N GLU A 333 -6.42 -9.78 21.20
CA GLU A 333 -6.74 -9.43 19.81
C GLU A 333 -8.20 -8.97 19.69
N ARG A 334 -8.40 -7.83 19.02
CA ARG A 334 -9.71 -7.29 18.66
C ARG A 334 -9.82 -7.16 17.15
N ILE A 335 -10.93 -7.64 16.60
CA ILE A 335 -11.30 -7.39 15.21
C ILE A 335 -12.02 -6.03 15.16
N LEU A 336 -11.39 -5.03 14.57
CA LEU A 336 -11.98 -3.70 14.43
C LEU A 336 -12.95 -3.63 13.25
N GLY A 337 -12.65 -4.33 12.16
CA GLY A 337 -13.50 -4.28 10.97
C GLY A 337 -13.01 -5.10 9.79
N ARG A 338 -13.82 -5.10 8.74
CA ARG A 338 -13.48 -5.61 7.40
C ARG A 338 -13.23 -4.43 6.47
N VAL A 339 -12.21 -4.50 5.64
CA VAL A 339 -11.82 -3.38 4.78
C VAL A 339 -11.52 -3.82 3.36
N ASP A 340 -11.63 -2.87 2.44
CA ASP A 340 -11.07 -2.96 1.11
C ASP A 340 -9.53 -2.87 1.16
N GLY A 341 -8.84 -3.67 0.34
CA GLY A 341 -7.37 -3.66 0.29
C GLY A 341 -6.75 -2.35 -0.19
N HIS A 342 -7.55 -1.49 -0.83
CA HIS A 342 -7.17 -0.13 -1.21
C HIS A 342 -7.92 0.94 -0.41
N GLY A 343 -8.63 0.57 0.67
CA GLY A 343 -9.36 1.52 1.53
C GLY A 343 -10.62 2.14 0.91
N ARG A 344 -11.14 1.61 -0.21
CA ARG A 344 -12.36 2.13 -0.88
C ARG A 344 -13.60 2.03 0.01
N TRP A 345 -13.66 1.01 0.85
CA TRP A 345 -14.73 0.82 1.82
C TRP A 345 -14.22 0.19 3.11
N LEU A 346 -14.98 0.38 4.20
CA LEU A 346 -14.80 -0.34 5.46
C LEU A 346 -16.15 -0.68 6.11
N THR A 347 -16.21 -1.82 6.77
CA THR A 347 -17.28 -2.22 7.68
C THR A 347 -16.68 -2.30 9.07
N TRP A 348 -17.06 -1.38 9.95
CA TRP A 348 -16.62 -1.40 11.34
C TRP A 348 -17.43 -2.44 12.14
N LEU A 349 -16.75 -3.19 13.01
CA LEU A 349 -17.31 -4.32 13.78
C LEU A 349 -17.09 -4.18 15.29
N ALA A 350 -16.16 -3.34 15.73
CA ALA A 350 -15.92 -3.12 17.16
C ALA A 350 -17.00 -2.19 17.74
N ALA A 351 -17.50 -2.53 18.94
CA ALA A 351 -18.50 -1.75 19.66
C ALA A 351 -17.88 -0.75 20.63
#